data_AF-A0A661TSL0-F1
#
_entry.id   AF-A0A661TSL0-F1
#
_cell.length_a   1.000
_cell.length_b   1.000
_cell.length_c   1.000
_cell.angle_alpha   90.00
_cell.angle_beta   90.00
_cell.angle_gamma   90.00
#
_symmetry.space_group_name_H-M   'P 1'
#
loop_
_entity.id
_entity.type
_entity.pdbx_description
1 polymer ?
#
loop_
_entity_poly.entity_id
_entity_poly.type
_entity_poly.pdbx_seq_one_letter_code
_entity_poly.pdbx_strand_id
1 'polypeptide(L)' 'MKAETFLRENITADRCICHINAGYSTGWCNESLENLLYAIEIRCRAKGDDVCFFVMTHRKHIYNA' A
#
# COMPACT_ATOMS: atom_id res chain seq x y z
N MET A 1 -2.60 6.38 -6.85
CA MET A 1 -1.48 7.11 -7.48
C MET A 1 -0.88 8.10 -6.48
N LYS A 2 0.11 7.69 -5.67
CA LYS A 2 0.79 8.61 -4.74
C LYS A 2 2.30 8.60 -4.91
N ALA A 3 2.94 7.43 -4.98
CA ALA A 3 4.36 7.35 -5.29
C ALA A 3 4.71 7.98 -6.64
N GLU A 4 3.87 7.78 -7.67
CA GLU A 4 4.09 8.36 -8.99
C GLU A 4 4.10 9.90 -8.96
N THR A 5 3.22 10.52 -8.18
CA THR A 5 3.18 11.98 -8.02
C THR A 5 4.48 12.49 -7.40
N PHE A 6 4.96 11.83 -6.35
CA PHE A 6 6.22 12.19 -5.68
C PHE A 6 7.41 12.09 -6.64
N LEU A 7 7.50 11.00 -7.41
CA LEU A 7 8.56 10.81 -8.39
C LEU A 7 8.52 11.88 -9.48
N ARG A 8 7.33 12.25 -9.99
CA ARG A 8 7.18 13.31 -11.00
C ARG A 8 7.57 14.68 -10.49
N GLU A 9 7.39 14.94 -9.20
CA GLU A 9 7.75 16.20 -8.55
C GLU A 9 9.20 16.20 -8.00
N ASN A 10 9.97 15.12 -8.20
CA ASN A 10 11.29 14.91 -7.61
C ASN A 10 11.29 15.03 -6.08
N ILE A 11 10.22 14.59 -5.44
CA ILE A 11 10.07 14.55 -3.97
C ILE A 11 10.30 13.13 -3.48
N THR A 12 11.14 12.99 -2.46
CA THR A 12 11.34 11.72 -1.73
C THR A 12 10.52 11.72 -0.44
N ALA A 13 9.89 10.60 -0.13
CA ALA A 13 9.20 10.36 1.13
C ALA A 13 10.11 9.65 2.15
N ASP A 14 9.86 9.87 3.43
CA ASP A 14 10.51 9.15 4.54
C ASP A 14 9.81 7.83 4.88
N ARG A 15 8.61 7.60 4.32
CA ARG A 15 7.72 6.48 4.65
C ARG A 15 6.93 6.03 3.43
N CYS A 16 6.24 4.90 3.56
CA CYS A 16 5.26 4.43 2.58
C CYS A 16 4.05 5.38 2.54
N ILE A 17 3.72 5.93 1.36
CA ILE A 17 2.71 6.98 1.21
C ILE A 17 1.48 6.56 0.42
N CYS A 18 1.44 5.38 -0.21
CA CYS A 18 0.35 4.95 -1.10
C CYS A 18 -0.92 4.49 -0.38
N HIS A 19 -1.37 5.25 0.63
CA HIS A 19 -2.54 4.95 1.45
C HIS A 19 -3.83 4.77 0.64
N ILE A 20 -4.01 5.54 -0.45
CA ILE A 20 -5.19 5.40 -1.33
C ILE A 20 -5.16 4.05 -2.03
N ASN A 21 -4.01 3.59 -2.52
CA ASN A 21 -3.90 2.30 -3.19
C ASN A 21 -4.18 1.15 -2.21
N ALA A 22 -3.66 1.25 -0.98
CA ALA A 22 -3.94 0.28 0.08
C ALA A 22 -5.43 0.26 0.46
N GLY A 23 -6.04 1.43 0.69
CA GLY A 23 -7.46 1.54 1.03
C GLY A 23 -8.39 1.07 -0.09
N TYR A 24 -8.10 1.45 -1.33
CA TYR A 24 -8.85 1.00 -2.51
C TYR A 24 -8.78 -0.53 -2.66
N SER A 25 -7.58 -1.12 -2.57
CA SER A 25 -7.40 -2.57 -2.67
C SER A 25 -8.11 -3.31 -1.53
N THR A 26 -8.08 -2.75 -0.31
CA THR A 26 -8.79 -3.29 0.85
C THR A 26 -10.30 -3.32 0.61
N GLY A 27 -10.89 -2.21 0.18
CA GLY A 27 -12.32 -2.11 -0.09
C GLY A 27 -12.75 -3.06 -1.21
N TRP A 28 -12.03 -3.06 -2.33
CA TRP A 28 -12.33 -3.94 -3.46
C TRP A 28 -12.28 -5.42 -3.10
N CYS A 29 -11.25 -5.85 -2.37
CA CYS A 29 -11.12 -7.24 -1.96
C CYS A 29 -12.19 -7.66 -0.94
N ASN A 30 -12.58 -6.77 -0.03
CA ASN A 30 -13.63 -7.09 0.94
C ASN A 30 -15.00 -7.22 0.27
N GLU A 31 -15.31 -6.37 -0.70
CA GLU A 31 -16.53 -6.49 -1.51
C GLU A 31 -16.50 -7.74 -2.39
N SER A 32 -15.39 -7.99 -3.09
CA SER A 32 -15.29 -9.07 -4.08
C SER A 32 -15.16 -10.46 -3.46
N LEU A 33 -14.59 -10.56 -2.26
CA LEU A 33 -14.28 -11.84 -1.62
C LEU A 33 -15.12 -12.09 -0.37
N GLU A 34 -15.97 -11.15 0.04
CA GLU A 34 -16.79 -11.22 1.26
C GLU A 34 -15.96 -11.53 2.53
N ASN A 35 -14.72 -11.04 2.55
CA ASN A 35 -13.72 -11.30 3.58
C ASN A 35 -13.37 -10.04 4.36
N LEU A 36 -12.72 -10.19 5.52
CA LEU A 36 -12.08 -9.08 6.24
C LEU A 36 -10.57 -9.09 6.03
N LEU A 37 -10.14 -8.54 4.90
CA LEU A 37 -8.75 -8.37 4.51
C LEU A 37 -8.32 -6.90 4.68
N TYR A 38 -7.01 -6.70 4.83
CA TYR A 38 -6.37 -5.39 4.94
C TYR A 38 -5.10 -5.37 4.11
N ALA A 39 -4.93 -4.32 3.32
CA ALA A 39 -3.70 -4.05 2.58
C ALA A 39 -2.83 -3.04 3.32
N ILE A 40 -1.53 -3.32 3.46
CA ILE A 40 -0.52 -2.34 3.89
C ILE A 40 0.60 -2.26 2.86
N GLU A 41 1.18 -1.07 2.69
CA GLU A 41 2.36 -0.87 1.84
C GLU A 41 3.62 -1.05 2.69
N ILE A 42 4.51 -1.98 2.31
CA ILE A 42 5.76 -2.27 3.03
C ILE A 42 7.01 -1.77 2.28
N ARG A 43 6.91 -1.58 0.97
CA ARG A 43 7.93 -0.95 0.12
C ARG A 43 7.27 0.12 -0.75
N CYS A 44 7.95 1.23 -0.99
CA CYS A 44 7.41 2.36 -1.72
C CYS A 44 8.48 3.03 -2.59
N ARG A 45 8.18 3.20 -3.89
CA ARG A 45 9.10 3.90 -4.80
C ARG A 45 9.42 5.33 -4.37
N ALA A 46 8.46 6.04 -3.78
CA ALA A 46 8.70 7.39 -3.26
C ALA A 46 9.68 7.42 -2.07
N LYS A 47 9.82 6.32 -1.34
CA LYS A 47 10.82 6.14 -0.28
C LYS A 47 12.20 5.72 -0.82
N GLY A 48 12.28 5.41 -2.12
CA GLY A 48 13.50 4.92 -2.78
C GLY A 48 13.55 3.41 -3.01
N ASP A 49 12.48 2.65 -2.73
CA ASP A 49 12.41 1.24 -3.12
C ASP A 49 12.26 1.07 -4.65
N ASP A 50 12.59 -0.10 -5.17
CA ASP A 50 12.42 -0.46 -6.60
C ASP A 50 10.95 -0.47 -7.06
N VAL A 51 10.04 -0.91 -6.19
CA VAL A 51 8.61 -1.07 -6.45
C VAL A 51 7.79 -0.68 -5.22
N CYS A 52 6.53 -0.32 -5.47
CA CYS A 52 5.54 -0.29 -4.39
C CYS A 52 5.07 -1.72 -4.15
N PHE A 53 5.25 -2.23 -2.93
CA PHE A 53 4.87 -3.58 -2.57
C PHE A 53 3.86 -3.56 -1.42
N PHE A 54 2.78 -4.33 -1.59
CA PHE A 54 1.68 -4.41 -0.65
C PHE A 54 1.51 -5.83 -0.13
N VAL A 55 1.27 -5.96 1.17
CA VAL A 55 0.81 -7.21 1.77
C VAL A 55 -0.68 -7.10 2.03
N MET A 56 -1.43 -8.11 1.60
CA MET A 56 -2.85 -8.27 1.91
C MET A 56 -3.03 -9.46 2.84
N THR A 57 -3.61 -9.26 4.00
CA THR A 57 -3.89 -10.35 4.94
C THR A 57 -4.99 -9.98 5.93
N HIS A 58 -5.43 -10.95 6.74
CA HIS A 58 -6.30 -10.68 7.87
C HIS A 58 -5.59 -9.80 8.89
N ARG A 59 -6.34 -8.89 9.54
CA ARG A 59 -5.80 -7.94 10.52
C ARG A 59 -4.92 -8.57 11.60
N LYS A 60 -5.26 -9.80 12.04
CA LYS A 60 -4.51 -10.55 13.05
C LYS A 60 -3.09 -10.95 12.64
N HIS A 61 -2.78 -10.92 11.34
CA HIS A 61 -1.48 -11.33 10.80
C HIS A 61 -0.68 -10.16 10.21
N ILE A 62 -1.25 -8.96 10.14
CA ILE A 62 -0.70 -7.87 9.33
C ILE A 62 0.60 -7.27 9.87
N TYR A 63 0.87 -7.41 11.17
CA TYR A 63 2.11 -6.96 11.81
C TYR A 63 3.16 -8.07 11.94
N ASN A 64 2.83 -9.29 11.51
CA ASN A 64 3.74 -10.43 11.46
C ASN A 64 4.19 -10.73 10.02
N ALA A 65 3.87 -9.84 9.09
CA ALA A 65 4.12 -9.98 7.67
C ALA A 65 5.39 -9.25 7.22
#